data_AF-A0A926DAX3-F1
#
_entry.id   AF-A0A926DAX3-F1
#
_cell.length_a   1.000
_cell.length_b   1.000
_cell.length_c   1.000
_cell.angle_alpha   90.00
_cell.angle_beta   90.00
_cell.angle_gamma   90.00
#
_symmetry.space_group_name_H-M   'P 1'
#
loop_
_entity.id
_entity.type
_entity.pdbx_description
1 polymer ?
#
loop_
_entity_poly.entity_id
_entity_poly.type
_entity_poly.pdbx_seq_one_letter_code
_entity_poly.pdbx_strand_id
1 'polypeptide(L)'
;MGAWGTSLYANDSASDIRGEYVDKLRRGKSNEEVTKELIEQNQDYMGDAEEEPLFWYALADTQWNYGRLLPAVKEKALHFLDQTAELERWREAGEKKLRAWQNTLDKLRQKLQTEPPPPKKVSKYRFYFCKWQLGDVYAYRFSSEFSRVKGFFGQYIAFRKVSEASWWPGHIIPVVEVYNWIGSELPSVERLQRTERMKQVRPSVFQYQPNYEITEDDYKIKLISTSARVIPSNNLTFLGNLPGDDLTPFLGHDVCLSYINVAWEGSAYNNQFEHYFIDMYLRWQEAEKR
;
A
#
# COMPACT_ATOMS: atom_id res chain seq x y z
N MET A 1 15.39 -18.43 16.13
CA MET A 1 14.86 -18.57 14.76
C MET A 1 13.40 -19.00 14.87
N GLY A 2 12.46 -18.12 14.51
CA GLY A 2 11.02 -18.35 14.68
C GLY A 2 10.51 -19.57 13.91
N ALA A 3 9.36 -20.12 14.31
CA ALA A 3 8.80 -21.34 13.73
C ALA A 3 8.28 -21.09 12.30
N TRP A 4 9.16 -21.24 11.30
CA TRP A 4 8.76 -21.25 9.88
C TRP A 4 7.76 -22.38 9.60
N GLY A 5 6.77 -22.09 8.76
CA GLY A 5 5.88 -23.12 8.23
C GLY A 5 6.63 -24.00 7.22
N THR A 6 6.14 -25.23 7.00
CA THR A 6 6.81 -26.24 6.16
C THR A 6 6.36 -26.20 4.69
N SER A 7 5.63 -25.16 4.28
CA SER A 7 5.27 -24.92 2.87
C SER A 7 6.21 -23.89 2.27
N LEU A 8 6.48 -23.96 0.96
CA LEU A 8 7.41 -23.06 0.27
C LEU A 8 7.14 -21.58 0.60
N TYR A 9 5.89 -21.14 0.53
CA TYR A 9 5.50 -19.74 0.78
C TYR A 9 5.17 -19.42 2.24
N ALA A 10 5.49 -20.30 3.18
CA ALA A 10 5.61 -19.93 4.59
C ALA A 10 7.02 -19.41 4.93
N ASN A 11 7.91 -19.38 3.93
CA ASN A 11 9.15 -18.66 3.95
C ASN A 11 8.96 -17.28 3.28
N ASP A 12 9.34 -16.22 4.00
CA ASP A 12 9.25 -14.83 3.60
C ASP A 12 10.02 -14.57 2.30
N SER A 13 11.27 -15.02 2.17
CA SER A 13 12.07 -14.88 0.93
C SER A 13 11.35 -15.48 -0.28
N ALA A 14 10.86 -16.72 -0.16
CA ALA A 14 10.11 -17.38 -1.22
C ALA A 14 8.78 -16.67 -1.54
N SER A 15 8.10 -16.12 -0.53
CA SER A 15 6.87 -15.35 -0.73
C SER A 15 7.14 -14.02 -1.44
N ASP A 16 8.23 -13.34 -1.08
CA ASP A 16 8.67 -12.08 -1.67
C ASP A 16 9.07 -12.26 -3.14
N ILE A 17 9.85 -13.29 -3.48
CA ILE A 17 10.21 -13.61 -4.88
C ILE A 17 8.96 -13.85 -5.74
N ARG A 18 7.99 -14.62 -5.24
CA ARG A 18 6.71 -14.81 -5.94
C ARG A 18 5.97 -13.48 -6.11
N GLY A 19 5.91 -12.68 -5.05
CA GLY A 19 5.22 -11.38 -5.05
C GLY A 19 5.83 -10.42 -6.07
N GLU A 20 7.15 -10.27 -6.05
CA GLU A 20 7.89 -9.38 -6.93
C GLU A 20 7.82 -9.83 -8.39
N TYR A 21 7.95 -11.13 -8.67
CA TYR A 21 7.77 -11.68 -10.02
C TYR A 21 6.39 -11.30 -10.59
N VAL A 22 5.32 -11.55 -9.81
CA VAL A 22 3.95 -11.24 -10.25
C VAL A 22 3.75 -9.73 -10.37
N ASP A 23 4.28 -8.91 -9.45
CA ASP A 23 4.17 -7.45 -9.51
C ASP A 23 4.81 -6.89 -10.78
N LYS A 24 6.05 -7.30 -11.10
CA LYS A 24 6.76 -6.85 -12.30
C LYS A 24 6.06 -7.30 -13.59
N LEU A 25 5.49 -8.52 -13.64
CA LEU A 25 4.64 -8.94 -14.76
C LEU A 25 3.40 -8.05 -14.90
N ARG A 26 2.75 -7.70 -13.79
CA ARG A 26 1.58 -6.79 -13.79
C ARG A 26 1.97 -5.36 -14.16
N ARG A 27 3.21 -4.93 -13.94
CA ARG A 27 3.77 -3.68 -14.49
C ARG A 27 4.05 -3.76 -15.99
N GLY A 28 3.96 -4.95 -16.58
CA GLY A 28 4.01 -5.16 -18.02
C GLY A 28 5.35 -5.61 -18.56
N LYS A 29 6.30 -5.96 -17.69
CA LYS A 29 7.59 -6.56 -18.07
C LYS A 29 7.39 -7.97 -18.63
N SER A 30 8.29 -8.39 -19.52
CA SER A 30 8.32 -9.75 -20.08
C SER A 30 8.85 -10.77 -19.06
N ASN A 31 8.64 -12.06 -19.32
CA ASN A 31 9.07 -13.11 -18.42
C ASN A 31 10.61 -13.13 -18.24
N GLU A 32 11.33 -12.89 -19.33
CA GLU A 32 12.78 -12.89 -19.43
C GLU A 32 13.36 -11.67 -18.70
N GLU A 33 12.78 -10.49 -18.90
CA GLU A 33 13.17 -9.26 -18.18
C GLU A 33 12.97 -9.41 -16.67
N VAL A 34 11.80 -9.90 -16.24
CA VAL A 34 11.52 -10.10 -14.80
C VAL A 34 12.49 -11.11 -14.20
N THR A 35 12.76 -12.22 -14.90
CA THR A 35 13.71 -13.24 -14.41
C THR A 35 15.10 -12.65 -14.22
N LYS A 36 15.59 -11.91 -15.22
CA LYS A 36 16.91 -11.29 -15.17
C LYS A 36 17.01 -10.29 -14.01
N GLU A 37 16.03 -9.40 -13.88
CA GLU A 37 16.02 -8.42 -12.80
C GLU A 37 15.97 -9.07 -11.42
N LEU A 38 15.15 -10.11 -11.23
CA LEU A 38 15.09 -10.79 -9.94
C LEU A 38 16.43 -11.44 -9.59
N ILE A 39 17.12 -12.04 -10.57
CA ILE A 39 18.46 -12.59 -10.34
C ILE A 39 19.44 -11.46 -9.96
N GLU A 40 19.40 -10.32 -10.65
CA GLU A 40 20.28 -9.16 -10.37
C GLU A 40 20.00 -8.50 -9.01
N GLN A 41 18.73 -8.39 -8.61
CA GLN A 41 18.32 -7.78 -7.34
C GLN A 41 18.61 -8.68 -6.13
N ASN A 42 18.66 -9.99 -6.34
CA ASN A 42 18.87 -10.99 -5.29
C ASN A 42 20.27 -11.64 -5.39
N GLN A 43 21.27 -10.90 -5.90
CA GLN A 43 22.65 -11.40 -5.98
C GLN A 43 23.22 -11.77 -4.61
N ASP A 44 22.79 -11.10 -3.54
CA ASP A 44 23.22 -11.41 -2.18
C ASP A 44 22.75 -12.80 -1.70
N TYR A 45 21.73 -13.38 -2.34
CA TYR A 45 21.31 -14.76 -2.08
C TYR A 45 22.12 -15.78 -2.87
N MET A 46 22.79 -15.37 -3.95
CA MET A 46 23.51 -16.30 -4.83
C MET A 46 24.77 -16.80 -4.12
N GLY A 47 24.88 -18.13 -3.96
CA GLY A 47 25.93 -18.77 -3.17
C GLY A 47 25.57 -18.94 -1.69
N ASP A 48 24.45 -18.37 -1.22
CA ASP A 48 23.95 -18.64 0.12
C ASP A 48 23.21 -19.99 0.14
N ALA A 49 23.67 -20.91 0.99
CA ALA A 49 23.15 -22.27 1.07
C ALA A 49 21.70 -22.35 1.61
N GLU A 50 21.20 -21.26 2.18
CA GLU A 50 19.85 -21.17 2.74
C GLU A 50 18.90 -20.44 1.79
N GLU A 51 19.33 -19.30 1.24
CA GLU A 51 18.49 -18.40 0.47
C GLU A 51 18.48 -18.72 -1.04
N GLU A 52 19.60 -19.17 -1.62
CA GLU A 52 19.67 -19.48 -3.06
C GLU A 52 18.66 -20.57 -3.48
N PRO A 53 18.55 -21.71 -2.76
CA PRO A 53 17.59 -22.74 -3.12
C PRO A 53 16.16 -22.21 -3.10
N LEU A 54 15.79 -21.46 -2.05
CA LEU A 54 14.47 -20.87 -1.87
C LEU A 54 14.12 -19.91 -3.01
N PHE A 55 15.08 -19.09 -3.45
CA PHE A 55 14.93 -18.22 -4.60
C PHE A 55 14.55 -19.02 -5.86
N TRP A 56 15.33 -20.05 -6.20
CA TRP A 56 15.10 -20.85 -7.41
C TRP A 56 13.80 -21.65 -7.33
N TYR A 57 13.47 -22.22 -6.16
CA TYR A 57 12.22 -22.93 -5.93
C TYR A 57 11.01 -22.01 -6.14
N ALA A 58 11.02 -20.84 -5.51
CA ALA A 58 9.93 -19.88 -5.59
C ALA A 58 9.75 -19.36 -7.02
N LEU A 59 10.85 -19.03 -7.70
CA LEU A 59 10.82 -18.55 -9.08
C LEU A 59 10.32 -19.64 -10.03
N ALA A 60 10.83 -20.86 -9.94
CA ALA A 60 10.40 -21.98 -10.77
C ALA A 60 8.94 -22.34 -10.56
N ASP A 61 8.49 -22.46 -9.30
CA ASP A 61 7.08 -22.74 -8.98
C ASP A 61 6.16 -21.66 -9.55
N THR A 62 6.53 -20.39 -9.36
CA THR A 62 5.74 -19.24 -9.83
C THR A 62 5.68 -19.21 -11.35
N GLN A 63 6.81 -19.34 -12.05
CA GLN A 63 6.81 -19.35 -13.51
C GLN A 63 6.02 -20.54 -14.08
N TRP A 64 6.14 -21.72 -13.47
CA TRP A 64 5.33 -22.88 -13.85
C TRP A 64 3.84 -22.59 -13.68
N ASN A 65 3.43 -22.01 -12.53
CA ASN A 65 2.03 -21.67 -12.28
C ASN A 65 1.45 -20.70 -13.31
N TYR A 66 2.27 -19.88 -13.96
CA TYR A 66 1.88 -18.94 -15.00
C TYR A 66 2.09 -19.46 -16.42
N GLY A 67 2.58 -20.69 -16.59
CA GLY A 67 2.83 -21.29 -17.90
C GLY A 67 4.01 -20.64 -18.64
N ARG A 68 5.01 -20.17 -17.89
CA ARG A 68 6.13 -19.34 -18.38
C ARG A 68 7.48 -19.83 -17.85
N LEU A 69 7.57 -21.09 -17.46
CA LEU A 69 8.78 -21.66 -16.87
C LEU A 69 9.94 -21.64 -17.87
N LEU A 70 10.98 -20.88 -17.56
CA LEU A 70 12.19 -20.85 -18.36
C LEU A 70 13.03 -22.11 -18.11
N PRO A 71 13.63 -22.71 -19.16
CA PRO A 71 14.45 -23.91 -19.01
C PRO A 71 15.60 -23.74 -18.00
N ALA A 72 16.31 -22.62 -18.03
CA ALA A 72 17.42 -22.34 -17.11
C ALA A 72 16.96 -22.27 -15.64
N VAL A 73 15.79 -21.68 -15.39
CA VAL A 73 15.19 -21.59 -14.04
C VAL A 73 14.79 -22.99 -13.56
N LYS A 74 14.18 -23.80 -14.43
CA LYS A 74 13.82 -25.19 -14.14
C LYS A 74 15.05 -26.03 -13.79
N GLU A 75 16.11 -25.92 -14.59
CA GLU A 75 17.36 -26.65 -14.39
C GLU A 75 17.99 -26.30 -13.05
N LYS A 76 18.07 -25.01 -12.71
CA LYS A 76 18.60 -24.55 -11.42
C LYS A 76 17.77 -25.05 -10.23
N ALA A 77 16.45 -24.95 -10.29
CA ALA A 77 15.59 -25.45 -9.23
C ALA A 77 15.73 -26.97 -9.03
N LEU A 78 15.78 -27.75 -10.12
CA LEU A 78 16.01 -29.20 -10.03
C LEU A 78 17.39 -29.54 -9.48
N HIS A 79 18.43 -28.79 -9.86
CA HIS A 79 19.77 -28.96 -9.31
C HIS A 79 19.79 -28.86 -7.78
N PHE A 80 19.14 -27.84 -7.21
CA PHE A 80 19.06 -27.67 -5.75
C PHE A 80 18.17 -28.72 -5.08
N LEU A 81 17.06 -29.12 -5.72
CA LEU A 81 16.19 -30.19 -5.20
C LEU A 81 16.92 -31.53 -5.05
N ASP A 82 17.92 -31.80 -5.90
CA ASP A 82 18.73 -33.02 -5.85
C ASP A 82 19.82 -32.98 -4.77
N GLN A 83 20.05 -31.83 -4.14
CA GLN A 83 20.97 -31.70 -3.01
C GLN A 83 20.27 -32.06 -1.70
N THR A 84 20.93 -32.88 -0.87
CA THR A 84 20.41 -33.29 0.44
C THR A 84 20.80 -32.35 1.58
N ALA A 85 21.66 -31.36 1.33
CA ALA A 85 22.21 -30.46 2.34
C ALA A 85 21.13 -29.66 3.10
N GLU A 86 20.06 -29.28 2.41
CA GLU A 86 18.94 -28.52 2.98
C GLU A 86 18.10 -29.38 3.96
N LEU A 87 18.02 -30.70 3.72
CA LEU A 87 17.27 -31.63 4.56
C LEU A 87 17.95 -31.89 5.90
N GLU A 88 19.27 -31.84 5.96
CA GLU A 88 20.01 -32.03 7.20
C GLU A 88 19.71 -30.92 8.21
N ARG A 89 19.41 -29.70 7.75
CA ARG A 89 19.09 -28.55 8.62
C ARG A 89 17.74 -28.69 9.31
N TRP A 90 16.74 -29.24 8.62
CA TRP A 90 15.42 -29.47 9.22
C TRP A 90 15.39 -30.61 10.24
N ARG A 91 16.48 -31.40 10.36
CA ARG A 91 16.59 -32.41 11.42
C ARG A 91 16.50 -31.80 12.81
N GLU A 92 17.10 -30.62 13.02
CA GLU A 92 17.07 -29.90 14.30
C GLU A 92 15.68 -29.34 14.63
N ALA A 93 14.84 -29.07 13.61
CA ALA A 93 13.47 -28.61 13.77
C ALA A 93 12.47 -29.74 14.12
N GLY A 94 12.95 -31.00 14.14
CA GLY A 94 12.19 -32.20 14.49
C GLY A 94 11.64 -32.96 13.28
N GLU A 95 11.56 -34.29 13.40
CA GLU A 95 11.21 -35.21 12.30
C GLU A 95 9.93 -34.85 11.56
N LYS A 96 8.90 -34.38 12.29
CA LYS A 96 7.61 -34.03 11.68
C LYS A 96 7.76 -32.88 10.70
N LYS A 97 8.54 -31.84 11.05
CA LYS A 97 8.76 -30.68 10.20
C LYS A 97 9.68 -31.02 9.03
N LEU A 98 10.72 -31.82 9.27
CA LEU A 98 11.57 -32.38 8.21
C LEU A 98 10.77 -33.13 7.16
N ARG A 99 9.94 -34.10 7.56
CA ARG A 99 9.09 -34.86 6.64
C ARG A 99 8.12 -33.97 5.87
N ALA A 100 7.57 -32.95 6.54
CA ALA A 100 6.67 -32.01 5.89
C ALA A 100 7.39 -31.14 4.85
N TRP A 101 8.62 -30.69 5.12
CA TRP A 101 9.45 -29.97 4.15
C TRP A 101 9.85 -30.85 2.97
N GLN A 102 10.29 -32.09 3.23
CA GLN A 102 10.58 -33.09 2.19
C GLN A 102 9.38 -33.27 1.25
N ASN A 103 8.19 -33.45 1.81
CA ASN A 103 6.96 -33.56 1.02
C ASN A 103 6.69 -32.31 0.17
N THR A 104 7.04 -31.12 0.65
CA THR A 104 6.93 -29.87 -0.12
C THR A 104 7.90 -29.88 -1.31
N LEU A 105 9.16 -30.25 -1.09
CA LEU A 105 10.18 -30.33 -2.14
C LEU A 105 9.86 -31.43 -3.17
N ASP A 106 9.38 -32.59 -2.74
CA ASP A 106 8.99 -33.68 -3.64
C ASP A 106 7.82 -33.30 -4.53
N LYS A 107 6.82 -32.60 -3.97
CA LYS A 107 5.70 -32.06 -4.76
C LYS A 107 6.18 -31.04 -5.78
N LEU A 108 7.12 -30.17 -5.40
CA LEU A 108 7.72 -29.21 -6.32
C LEU A 108 8.49 -29.93 -7.44
N ARG A 109 9.33 -30.92 -7.10
CA ARG A 109 10.06 -31.75 -8.08
C ARG A 109 9.12 -32.39 -9.08
N GLN A 110 8.10 -33.10 -8.61
CA GLN A 110 7.10 -33.75 -9.46
C GLN A 110 6.41 -32.74 -10.39
N LYS A 111 6.01 -31.59 -9.83
CA LYS A 111 5.39 -30.51 -10.60
C LYS A 111 6.31 -29.99 -11.70
N LEU A 112 7.57 -29.68 -11.41
CA LEU A 112 8.52 -29.14 -12.40
C LEU A 112 8.84 -30.15 -13.51
N GLN A 113 8.67 -31.45 -13.28
CA GLN A 113 8.83 -32.49 -14.30
C GLN A 113 7.65 -32.59 -15.27
N THR A 114 6.48 -32.08 -14.91
CA THR A 114 5.31 -32.03 -15.80
C THR A 114 5.37 -30.88 -16.80
N GLU A 115 4.59 -30.98 -17.89
CA GLU A 115 4.41 -29.89 -18.83
C GLU A 115 3.70 -28.71 -18.13
N PRO A 116 4.22 -27.47 -18.23
CA PRO A 116 3.57 -26.30 -17.66
C PRO A 116 2.16 -26.09 -18.25
N PRO A 117 1.22 -25.53 -17.47
CA PRO A 117 -0.07 -25.11 -18.01
C PRO A 117 0.13 -24.08 -19.14
N PRO A 118 -0.89 -23.86 -20.00
CA PRO A 118 -0.84 -22.82 -21.01
C PRO A 118 -0.53 -21.44 -20.40
N PRO A 119 0.19 -20.56 -21.11
CA PRO A 119 0.57 -19.24 -20.60
C PRO A 119 -0.64 -18.46 -20.09
N LYS A 120 -0.64 -18.15 -18.79
CA LYS A 120 -1.71 -17.38 -18.17
C LYS A 120 -1.59 -15.91 -18.59
N LYS A 121 -2.74 -15.31 -18.90
CA LYS A 121 -2.84 -13.87 -19.11
C LYS A 121 -2.68 -13.16 -17.77
N VAL A 122 -1.68 -12.30 -17.67
CA VAL A 122 -1.49 -11.43 -16.49
C VAL A 122 -2.15 -10.09 -16.77
N SER A 123 -3.10 -9.70 -15.92
CA SER A 123 -3.71 -8.37 -16.03
C SER A 123 -2.68 -7.32 -15.64
N LYS A 124 -2.38 -6.42 -16.57
CA LYS A 124 -1.55 -5.25 -16.27
C LYS A 124 -2.26 -4.35 -15.26
N TYR A 125 -1.49 -3.68 -14.41
CA TYR A 125 -2.02 -2.60 -13.59
C TYR A 125 -2.55 -1.46 -14.47
N ARG A 126 -3.61 -0.83 -14.00
CA ARG A 126 -4.09 0.45 -14.54
C ARG A 126 -3.93 1.47 -13.43
N PHE A 127 -2.89 2.29 -13.54
CA PHE A 127 -2.66 3.33 -12.57
C PHE A 127 -3.69 4.44 -12.72
N TYR A 128 -4.04 5.04 -11.60
CA TYR A 128 -4.98 6.15 -11.52
C TYR A 128 -4.20 7.36 -11.08
N PHE A 129 -4.50 8.47 -11.74
CA PHE A 129 -3.95 9.77 -11.45
C PHE A 129 -5.12 10.66 -11.11
N CYS A 130 -5.10 11.25 -9.92
CA CYS A 130 -6.15 12.17 -9.50
C CYS A 130 -6.22 13.34 -10.48
N LYS A 131 -7.41 13.61 -11.01
CA LYS A 131 -7.63 14.64 -12.04
C LYS A 131 -7.72 16.06 -11.48
N TRP A 132 -7.77 16.20 -10.16
CA TRP A 132 -7.81 17.49 -9.49
C TRP A 132 -6.50 18.25 -9.72
N GLN A 133 -6.57 19.56 -9.85
CA GLN A 133 -5.40 20.41 -9.97
C GLN A 133 -4.89 20.79 -8.57
N LEU A 134 -3.59 21.08 -8.45
CA LEU A 134 -3.06 21.65 -7.21
C LEU A 134 -3.76 22.99 -6.94
N GLY A 135 -4.09 23.21 -5.68
CA GLY A 135 -4.89 24.34 -5.24
C GLY A 135 -6.41 24.12 -5.31
N ASP A 136 -6.91 23.05 -5.93
CA ASP A 136 -8.35 22.79 -5.98
C ASP A 136 -8.93 22.66 -4.56
N VAL A 137 -10.02 23.37 -4.32
CA VAL A 137 -10.74 23.38 -3.04
C VAL A 137 -12.08 22.68 -3.22
N TYR A 138 -12.37 21.76 -2.32
CA TYR A 138 -13.63 21.02 -2.29
C TYR A 138 -14.30 21.14 -0.92
N ALA A 139 -15.62 21.13 -0.92
CA ALA A 139 -16.44 20.87 0.27
C ALA A 139 -17.03 19.47 0.17
N TYR A 140 -16.88 18.69 1.24
CA TYR A 140 -17.50 17.38 1.41
C TYR A 140 -18.71 17.50 2.34
N ARG A 141 -19.88 17.06 1.87
CA ARG A 141 -21.11 16.98 2.66
C ARG A 141 -21.20 15.64 3.38
N PHE A 142 -21.30 15.67 4.70
CA PHE A 142 -21.48 14.47 5.51
C PHE A 142 -22.84 13.81 5.27
N SER A 143 -22.83 12.49 5.14
CA SER A 143 -24.01 11.69 4.79
C SER A 143 -24.07 10.30 5.43
N SER A 144 -23.04 9.88 6.15
CA SER A 144 -23.04 8.58 6.83
C SER A 144 -23.96 8.54 8.06
N GLU A 145 -24.22 7.33 8.55
CA GLU A 145 -24.89 7.16 9.84
C GLU A 145 -24.01 7.66 11.00
N PHE A 146 -22.69 7.56 10.87
CA PHE A 146 -21.77 8.05 11.89
C PHE A 146 -21.88 9.56 12.10
N SER A 147 -21.86 10.33 11.01
CA SER A 147 -22.04 11.78 11.11
C SER A 147 -23.42 12.16 11.64
N ARG A 148 -24.46 11.36 11.37
CA ARG A 148 -25.79 11.54 11.98
C ARG A 148 -25.76 11.37 13.50
N VAL A 149 -25.19 10.28 13.99
CA VAL A 149 -25.05 10.02 15.43
C VAL A 149 -24.21 11.10 16.12
N LYS A 150 -23.19 11.62 15.45
CA LYS A 150 -22.33 12.71 15.96
C LYS A 150 -22.92 14.12 15.81
N GLY A 151 -24.08 14.28 15.16
CA GLY A 151 -24.74 15.58 14.96
C GLY A 151 -24.20 16.43 13.79
N PHE A 152 -23.41 15.85 12.90
CA PHE A 152 -22.81 16.51 11.74
C PHE A 152 -23.46 16.18 10.40
N PHE A 153 -24.49 15.34 10.38
CA PHE A 153 -25.16 14.94 9.13
C PHE A 153 -25.65 16.14 8.32
N GLY A 154 -25.33 16.15 7.02
CA GLY A 154 -25.68 17.21 6.09
C GLY A 154 -24.81 18.46 6.17
N GLN A 155 -23.93 18.58 7.18
CA GLN A 155 -22.93 19.64 7.28
C GLN A 155 -21.76 19.38 6.34
N TYR A 156 -20.91 20.40 6.17
CA TYR A 156 -19.79 20.41 5.24
C TYR A 156 -18.48 20.54 5.99
N ILE A 157 -17.45 19.89 5.46
CA ILE A 157 -16.04 20.14 5.75
C ILE A 157 -15.32 20.49 4.45
N ALA A 158 -14.36 21.40 4.48
CA ALA A 158 -13.63 21.82 3.30
C ALA A 158 -12.16 21.39 3.37
N PHE A 159 -11.57 21.14 2.20
CA PHE A 159 -10.14 20.83 2.07
C PHE A 159 -9.59 21.32 0.72
N ARG A 160 -8.28 21.56 0.68
CA ARG A 160 -7.53 22.01 -0.50
C ARG A 160 -6.51 20.95 -0.89
N LYS A 161 -6.41 20.61 -2.17
CA LYS A 161 -5.33 19.76 -2.68
C LYS A 161 -4.03 20.55 -2.71
N VAL A 162 -3.05 20.14 -1.91
CA VAL A 162 -1.76 20.83 -1.79
C VAL A 162 -0.59 20.07 -2.40
N SER A 163 -0.71 18.76 -2.52
CA SER A 163 0.34 17.92 -3.11
C SER A 163 -0.22 16.60 -3.65
N GLU A 164 0.66 15.69 -3.97
CA GLU A 164 0.38 14.37 -4.54
C GLU A 164 1.32 13.33 -3.95
N ALA A 165 0.82 12.11 -3.75
CA ALA A 165 1.59 11.02 -3.20
C ALA A 165 1.41 9.73 -4.00
N SER A 166 2.44 8.89 -3.99
CA SER A 166 2.38 7.54 -4.52
C SER A 166 1.53 6.66 -3.59
N TRP A 167 0.66 5.84 -4.18
CA TRP A 167 -0.12 4.82 -3.49
C TRP A 167 -0.06 3.49 -4.22
N TRP A 168 0.16 2.39 -3.50
CA TRP A 168 0.27 1.07 -4.11
C TRP A 168 -0.94 0.74 -5.00
N PRO A 169 -0.74 0.16 -6.21
CA PRO A 169 0.51 -0.34 -6.79
C PRO A 169 1.32 0.71 -7.59
N GLY A 170 0.89 1.96 -7.62
CA GLY A 170 1.50 3.02 -8.43
C GLY A 170 0.51 4.13 -8.81
N HIS A 171 -0.60 4.25 -8.09
CA HIS A 171 -1.52 5.37 -8.23
C HIS A 171 -0.87 6.66 -7.73
N ILE A 172 -1.30 7.79 -8.27
CA ILE A 172 -0.97 9.11 -7.75
C ILE A 172 -2.25 9.68 -7.15
N ILE A 173 -2.26 9.81 -5.83
CA ILE A 173 -3.40 10.23 -5.02
C ILE A 173 -3.20 11.66 -4.50
N PRO A 174 -4.28 12.43 -4.27
CA PRO A 174 -4.14 13.79 -3.77
C PRO A 174 -3.69 13.79 -2.31
N VAL A 175 -2.78 14.70 -1.99
CA VAL A 175 -2.51 15.13 -0.62
C VAL A 175 -3.27 16.42 -0.39
N VAL A 176 -4.06 16.46 0.68
CA VAL A 176 -4.92 17.61 0.99
C VAL A 176 -4.63 18.19 2.37
N GLU A 177 -4.93 19.47 2.53
CA GLU A 177 -5.03 20.14 3.82
C GLU A 177 -6.50 20.42 4.11
N VAL A 178 -6.93 20.13 5.33
CA VAL A 178 -8.32 20.28 5.75
C VAL A 178 -8.46 21.57 6.54
N TYR A 179 -9.49 22.37 6.27
CA TYR A 179 -9.75 23.58 7.05
C TYR A 179 -10.38 23.21 8.39
N ASN A 180 -9.99 23.89 9.47
CA ASN A 180 -10.52 23.70 10.83
C ASN A 180 -11.93 24.33 10.96
N TRP A 181 -12.86 23.82 10.18
CA TRP A 181 -14.23 24.32 10.09
C TRP A 181 -15.18 23.21 9.67
N ILE A 182 -16.32 23.15 10.35
CA ILE A 182 -17.49 22.36 9.94
C ILE A 182 -18.72 23.28 10.04
N GLY A 183 -19.59 23.26 9.03
CA GLY A 183 -20.80 24.07 9.06
C GLY A 183 -21.90 23.64 8.11
N SER A 184 -23.11 24.18 8.32
CA SER A 184 -24.33 23.80 7.58
C SER A 184 -24.45 24.40 6.18
N GLU A 185 -23.67 25.44 5.87
CA GLU A 185 -23.69 26.14 4.59
C GLU A 185 -22.33 26.06 3.91
N LEU A 186 -22.30 26.07 2.57
CA LEU A 186 -21.06 26.05 1.81
C LEU A 186 -20.21 27.29 2.11
N PRO A 187 -18.93 27.15 2.47
CA PRO A 187 -18.06 28.28 2.74
C PRO A 187 -17.62 28.92 1.42
N SER A 188 -17.40 30.25 1.41
CA SER A 188 -16.72 30.90 0.29
C SER A 188 -15.22 30.62 0.35
N VAL A 189 -14.56 30.67 -0.81
CA VAL A 189 -13.13 30.46 -0.92
C VAL A 189 -12.33 31.52 -0.14
N GLU A 190 -12.79 32.77 -0.12
CA GLU A 190 -12.17 33.87 0.64
C GLU A 190 -12.26 33.65 2.16
N ARG A 191 -13.35 33.04 2.63
CA ARG A 191 -13.48 32.64 4.04
C ARG A 191 -12.47 31.55 4.39
N LEU A 192 -12.32 30.55 3.52
CA LEU A 192 -11.40 29.43 3.73
C LEU A 192 -9.94 29.90 3.76
N GLN A 193 -9.55 30.88 2.94
CA GLN A 193 -8.20 31.47 2.99
C GLN A 193 -7.83 32.04 4.37
N ARG A 194 -8.82 32.49 5.15
CA ARG A 194 -8.63 33.07 6.50
C ARG A 194 -8.93 32.05 7.60
N THR A 195 -9.30 30.84 7.25
CA THR A 195 -9.63 29.77 8.20
C THR A 195 -8.37 29.00 8.53
N GLU A 196 -8.15 28.72 9.81
CA GLU A 196 -7.01 27.90 10.24
C GLU A 196 -7.07 26.50 9.64
N ARG A 197 -5.90 25.88 9.45
CA ARG A 197 -5.78 24.49 9.00
C ARG A 197 -6.00 23.55 10.18
N MET A 198 -6.70 22.44 9.93
CA MET A 198 -6.92 21.40 10.92
C MET A 198 -5.63 20.60 11.11
N LYS A 199 -5.19 20.47 12.36
CA LYS A 199 -4.04 19.64 12.75
C LYS A 199 -4.45 18.16 12.68
N GLN A 200 -3.63 17.36 12.01
CA GLN A 200 -3.81 15.91 11.81
C GLN A 200 -3.11 15.08 12.89
N VAL A 201 -2.39 15.76 13.80
CA VAL A 201 -1.86 15.18 15.03
C VAL A 201 -2.93 15.20 16.12
N ARG A 202 -3.01 14.10 16.90
CA ARG A 202 -3.96 13.99 18.01
C ARG A 202 -3.48 14.82 19.20
N PRO A 203 -4.37 15.56 19.90
CA PRO A 203 -4.00 16.31 21.10
C PRO A 203 -3.37 15.46 22.22
N SER A 204 -3.69 14.16 22.28
CA SER A 204 -3.09 13.24 23.24
C SER A 204 -1.58 13.11 23.10
N VAL A 205 -1.00 13.44 21.93
CA VAL A 205 0.46 13.40 21.72
C VAL A 205 1.17 14.29 22.74
N PHE A 206 0.64 15.47 23.05
CA PHE A 206 1.25 16.41 24.01
C PHE A 206 1.28 15.88 25.46
N GLN A 207 0.49 14.85 25.78
CA GLN A 207 0.56 14.21 27.11
C GLN A 207 1.79 13.29 27.23
N TYR A 208 2.20 12.67 26.13
CA TYR A 208 3.33 11.73 26.09
C TYR A 208 4.61 12.38 25.57
N GLN A 209 4.47 13.44 24.76
CA GLN A 209 5.56 14.23 24.19
C GLN A 209 5.20 15.73 24.33
N PRO A 210 5.37 16.32 25.52
CA PRO A 210 5.02 17.72 25.78
C PRO A 210 5.75 18.72 24.89
N ASN A 211 6.95 18.36 24.40
CA ASN A 211 7.79 19.20 23.54
C ASN A 211 7.59 18.88 22.04
N TYR A 212 6.52 18.19 21.65
CA TYR A 212 6.22 17.95 20.25
C TYR A 212 5.92 19.28 19.55
N GLU A 213 6.66 19.60 18.50
CA GLU A 213 6.42 20.79 17.68
C GLU A 213 5.61 20.41 16.46
N ILE A 214 4.49 21.11 16.26
CA ILE A 214 3.63 20.90 15.08
C ILE A 214 4.37 21.42 13.86
N THR A 215 4.51 20.57 12.85
CA THR A 215 5.17 20.87 11.58
C THR A 215 4.16 21.04 10.45
N GLU A 216 4.61 21.52 9.28
CA GLU A 216 3.76 21.63 8.08
C GLU A 216 3.19 20.29 7.62
N ASP A 217 3.88 19.19 7.90
CA ASP A 217 3.42 17.84 7.55
C ASP A 217 2.26 17.36 8.43
N ASP A 218 2.12 17.92 9.64
CA ASP A 218 1.00 17.64 10.55
C ASP A 218 -0.34 18.25 10.07
N TYR A 219 -0.37 18.94 8.94
CA TYR A 219 -1.60 19.45 8.31
C TYR A 219 -2.00 18.65 7.07
N LYS A 220 -1.12 17.74 6.60
CA LYS A 220 -1.29 17.03 5.34
C LYS A 220 -1.81 15.63 5.55
N ILE A 221 -2.73 15.24 4.67
CA ILE A 221 -3.26 13.88 4.62
C ILE A 221 -3.19 13.33 3.20
N LYS A 222 -3.00 12.02 3.09
CA LYS A 222 -3.17 11.28 1.83
C LYS A 222 -4.61 10.81 1.72
N LEU A 223 -5.31 11.28 0.70
CA LEU A 223 -6.69 10.89 0.46
C LEU A 223 -6.75 9.75 -0.56
N ILE A 224 -6.91 8.51 -0.06
CA ILE A 224 -6.81 7.29 -0.86
C ILE A 224 -7.88 7.27 -1.95
N SER A 225 -7.45 7.44 -3.19
CA SER A 225 -8.29 7.43 -4.37
C SER A 225 -7.65 6.59 -5.47
N THR A 226 -8.05 5.32 -5.60
CA THR A 226 -7.46 4.39 -6.60
C THR A 226 -8.20 4.39 -7.94
N SER A 227 -9.31 5.12 -8.04
CA SER A 227 -10.03 5.39 -9.29
C SER A 227 -10.93 6.62 -9.14
N ALA A 228 -11.44 7.17 -10.24
CA ALA A 228 -12.43 8.25 -10.16
C ALA A 228 -13.76 7.79 -9.56
N ARG A 229 -14.06 6.48 -9.57
CA ARG A 229 -15.34 5.93 -9.09
C ARG A 229 -15.43 5.83 -7.57
N VAL A 230 -14.28 5.76 -6.89
CA VAL A 230 -14.27 5.71 -5.41
C VAL A 230 -14.41 7.10 -4.78
N ILE A 231 -14.23 8.16 -5.57
CA ILE A 231 -14.42 9.53 -5.12
C ILE A 231 -15.95 9.79 -5.03
N PRO A 232 -16.47 10.18 -3.87
CA PRO A 232 -17.91 10.34 -3.64
C PRO A 232 -18.44 11.63 -4.25
N SER A 233 -18.64 11.64 -5.56
CA SER A 233 -19.04 12.83 -6.33
C SER A 233 -20.34 13.47 -5.85
N ASN A 234 -21.27 12.69 -5.29
CA ASN A 234 -22.54 13.21 -4.77
C ASN A 234 -22.38 14.02 -3.47
N ASN A 235 -21.27 13.79 -2.76
CA ASN A 235 -20.94 14.47 -1.52
C ASN A 235 -19.97 15.63 -1.73
N LEU A 236 -19.34 15.71 -2.91
CA LEU A 236 -18.22 16.60 -3.14
C LEU A 236 -18.61 17.76 -4.06
N THR A 237 -18.45 18.99 -3.55
CA THR A 237 -18.68 20.23 -4.29
C THR A 237 -17.36 20.94 -4.53
N PHE A 238 -17.04 21.25 -5.78
CA PHE A 238 -15.89 22.11 -6.11
C PHE A 238 -16.20 23.57 -5.78
N LEU A 239 -15.34 24.20 -4.99
CA LEU A 239 -15.53 25.59 -4.54
C LEU A 239 -14.69 26.59 -5.34
N GLY A 240 -13.60 26.14 -5.95
CA GLY A 240 -12.67 26.98 -6.70
C GLY A 240 -11.24 26.46 -6.60
N ASN A 241 -10.30 27.22 -7.15
CA ASN A 241 -8.88 26.90 -7.09
C ASN A 241 -8.14 28.02 -6.33
N LEU A 242 -7.33 27.63 -5.36
CA LEU A 242 -6.48 28.49 -4.55
C LEU A 242 -5.01 28.19 -4.86
N PRO A 243 -4.33 28.98 -5.72
CA PRO A 243 -2.91 28.85 -5.94
C PRO A 243 -2.12 29.34 -4.72
N GLY A 244 -0.87 28.92 -4.59
CA GLY A 244 0.05 29.38 -3.55
C GLY A 244 1.41 28.71 -3.68
N ASP A 245 2.43 29.34 -3.08
CA ASP A 245 3.82 28.84 -3.07
C ASP A 245 4.00 27.63 -2.15
N ASP A 246 2.97 27.31 -1.36
CA ASP A 246 2.88 26.14 -0.48
C ASP A 246 2.51 24.84 -1.21
N LEU A 247 2.14 24.93 -2.50
CA LEU A 247 1.79 23.79 -3.33
C LEU A 247 3.04 23.02 -3.76
N THR A 248 3.07 21.71 -3.49
CA THR A 248 4.20 20.85 -3.83
C THR A 248 3.80 19.84 -4.90
N PRO A 249 4.41 19.84 -6.10
CA PRO A 249 4.11 18.85 -7.13
C PRO A 249 4.53 17.44 -6.71
N PHE A 250 4.08 16.43 -7.45
CA PHE A 250 4.45 15.04 -7.19
C PHE A 250 5.98 14.85 -7.17
N LEU A 251 6.48 14.32 -6.05
CA LEU A 251 7.91 14.16 -5.80
C LEU A 251 8.50 12.85 -6.34
N GLY A 252 7.70 12.02 -7.01
CA GLY A 252 8.11 10.72 -7.53
C GLY A 252 7.63 9.54 -6.67
N HIS A 253 7.76 8.33 -7.22
CA HIS A 253 7.29 7.11 -6.56
C HIS A 253 8.20 6.63 -5.41
N ASP A 254 9.47 7.05 -5.41
CA ASP A 254 10.47 6.64 -4.42
C ASP A 254 10.40 7.48 -3.13
N VAL A 255 9.63 8.56 -3.13
CA VAL A 255 9.47 9.44 -1.96
C VAL A 255 8.36 8.90 -1.04
N CYS A 256 8.77 8.37 0.10
CA CYS A 256 7.86 7.89 1.14
C CYS A 256 7.46 9.04 2.07
N LEU A 257 6.28 9.62 1.82
CA LEU A 257 5.67 10.61 2.72
C LEU A 257 4.96 9.91 3.89
N SER A 258 5.20 10.32 5.13
CA SER A 258 4.64 9.70 6.35
C SER A 258 3.22 10.17 6.70
N TYR A 259 2.57 10.93 5.81
CA TYR A 259 1.25 11.51 6.03
C TYR A 259 0.17 10.46 6.33
N ILE A 260 -0.80 10.84 7.17
CA ILE A 260 -1.92 9.97 7.51
C ILE A 260 -2.71 9.63 6.26
N ASN A 261 -2.98 8.34 6.09
CA ASN A 261 -3.84 7.83 5.02
C ASN A 261 -5.29 7.83 5.49
N VAL A 262 -6.14 8.51 4.74
CA VAL A 262 -7.59 8.55 4.94
C VAL A 262 -8.26 8.09 3.65
N ALA A 263 -9.19 7.16 3.75
CA ALA A 263 -9.97 6.69 2.62
C ALA A 263 -11.39 7.25 2.67
N TRP A 264 -12.08 7.20 1.55
CA TRP A 264 -13.48 7.60 1.48
C TRP A 264 -14.36 6.72 2.38
N GLU A 265 -15.46 7.31 2.83
CA GLU A 265 -16.44 6.65 3.69
C GLU A 265 -17.02 5.39 3.05
N GLY A 266 -17.18 4.32 3.83
CA GLY A 266 -17.64 3.01 3.34
C GLY A 266 -16.57 2.16 2.65
N SER A 267 -15.31 2.62 2.62
CA SER A 267 -14.19 1.80 2.15
C SER A 267 -13.76 0.74 3.18
N ALA A 268 -12.91 -0.21 2.77
CA ALA A 268 -12.36 -1.24 3.67
C ALA A 268 -11.23 -0.75 4.59
N TYR A 269 -10.90 0.55 4.58
CA TYR A 269 -9.83 1.11 5.40
C TYR A 269 -10.35 1.51 6.79
N ASN A 270 -9.45 1.46 7.78
CA ASN A 270 -9.77 1.84 9.16
C ASN A 270 -10.04 3.34 9.31
N ASN A 271 -9.24 4.19 8.64
CA ASN A 271 -9.43 5.64 8.65
C ASN A 271 -10.36 6.04 7.51
N GLN A 272 -11.66 6.06 7.80
CA GLN A 272 -12.68 6.54 6.86
C GLN A 272 -12.89 8.05 7.01
N PHE A 273 -13.25 8.71 5.91
CA PHE A 273 -13.27 10.17 5.79
C PHE A 273 -14.14 10.83 6.87
N GLU A 274 -15.42 10.44 7.01
CA GLU A 274 -16.30 11.11 7.97
C GLU A 274 -15.87 10.79 9.41
N HIS A 275 -15.56 9.53 9.68
CA HIS A 275 -15.08 9.08 10.98
C HIS A 275 -13.84 9.84 11.44
N TYR A 276 -12.83 9.92 10.58
CA TYR A 276 -11.55 10.50 10.90
C TYR A 276 -11.65 12.01 11.16
N PHE A 277 -12.26 12.79 10.27
CA PHE A 277 -12.31 14.25 10.44
C PHE A 277 -13.24 14.70 11.56
N ILE A 278 -14.39 14.04 11.74
CA ILE A 278 -15.30 14.38 12.84
C ILE A 278 -14.64 14.08 14.18
N ASP A 279 -14.03 12.90 14.35
CA ASP A 279 -13.33 12.58 15.59
C ASP A 279 -12.13 13.51 15.83
N MET A 280 -11.37 13.85 14.79
CA MET A 280 -10.25 14.78 14.91
C MET A 280 -10.72 16.17 15.34
N TYR A 281 -11.76 16.70 14.69
CA TYR A 281 -12.36 17.99 15.01
C TYR A 281 -12.85 18.02 16.46
N LEU A 282 -13.62 17.01 16.89
CA LEU A 282 -14.12 16.94 18.26
C LEU A 282 -13.00 16.87 19.30
N ARG A 283 -11.94 16.09 19.06
CA ARG A 283 -10.79 15.99 19.98
C ARG A 283 -10.08 17.32 20.19
N TRP A 284 -9.88 18.09 19.12
CA TRP A 284 -9.28 19.42 19.22
C TRP A 284 -10.21 20.41 19.93
N GLN A 285 -11.51 20.38 19.62
CA GLN A 285 -12.51 21.19 20.33
C GLN A 285 -12.58 20.87 21.83
N GLU A 286 -12.38 19.62 22.23
CA GLU A 286 -12.31 19.23 23.65
C GLU A 286 -11.00 19.66 24.32
N ALA A 287 -9.87 19.56 23.61
CA ALA A 287 -8.56 19.92 24.13
C ALA A 287 -8.41 21.44 24.32
N GLU A 288 -8.95 22.25 23.41
CA GLU A 288 -8.89 23.72 23.46
C GLU A 288 -9.83 24.33 24.52
N LYS A 289 -10.79 23.54 25.03
CA LYS A 289 -11.67 23.95 26.14
C LYS A 289 -11.09 23.69 27.53
N ARG A 290 -10.02 22.90 27.63
CA ARG A 290 -9.36 22.54 28.89
C ARG A 290 -8.21 23.50 29.19
#